data_AF-A0A1F7UMA6-F1
#
_entry.id   AF-A0A1F7UMA6-F1
#
_cell.length_a   1.000
_cell.length_b   1.000
_cell.length_c   1.000
_cell.angle_alpha   90.00
_cell.angle_beta   90.00
_cell.angle_gamma   90.00
#
_symmetry.space_group_name_H-M   'P 1'
#
loop_
_entity.id
_entity.type
_entity.pdbx_description
1 polymer ?
#
loop_
_entity_poly.entity_id
_entity_poly.type
_entity_poly.pdbx_seq_one_letter_code
_entity_poly.pdbx_strand_id
1 'polypeptide(L)'
;MTNPARQPAPNHPPGSFVEVYRIGRGTEKTLLARCVLQQDGTARCVGDANFIRELTTGITLVYPTPRSFLPADGLAFLQALQSAYQSAYINATDIQPPSAGEQAASTGTVSSNR
;
A
#
# COMPACT_ATOMS: atom_id res chain seq x y z
N MET A 1 -27.14 13.89 -22.60
CA MET A 1 -26.63 12.54 -22.34
C MET A 1 -25.30 12.69 -21.61
N THR A 2 -25.33 12.74 -20.29
CA THR A 2 -24.15 12.99 -19.44
C THR A 2 -23.36 11.69 -19.30
N ASN A 3 -22.17 11.66 -19.89
CA ASN A 3 -21.18 10.61 -19.68
C ASN A 3 -20.84 10.61 -18.17
N PRO A 4 -21.05 9.51 -17.41
CA PRO A 4 -20.50 9.45 -16.06
C PRO A 4 -18.99 9.48 -16.23
N ALA A 5 -18.37 10.60 -15.83
CA ALA A 5 -16.93 10.73 -15.80
C ALA A 5 -16.38 9.50 -15.09
N ARG A 6 -15.72 8.64 -15.88
CA ARG A 6 -14.83 7.58 -15.42
C ARG A 6 -13.99 8.22 -14.33
N GLN A 7 -14.28 7.91 -13.06
CA GLN A 7 -13.46 8.36 -11.94
C GLN A 7 -12.03 8.09 -12.36
N PRO A 8 -11.13 9.10 -12.39
CA PRO A 8 -9.74 8.80 -12.66
C PRO A 8 -9.36 7.74 -11.64
N ALA A 9 -8.88 6.59 -12.13
CA ALA A 9 -8.39 5.53 -11.24
C ALA A 9 -7.55 6.23 -10.16
N PRO A 10 -7.73 5.93 -8.87
CA PRO A 10 -7.03 6.66 -7.82
C PRO A 10 -5.54 6.56 -8.13
N ASN A 11 -4.98 7.64 -8.67
CA ASN A 11 -3.59 7.73 -9.06
C ASN A 11 -2.86 7.91 -7.74
N HIS A 12 -2.59 6.81 -7.06
CA HIS A 12 -1.87 6.80 -5.79
C HIS A 12 -0.44 7.29 -6.07
N PRO A 13 -0.06 8.49 -5.61
CA PRO A 13 1.29 8.99 -5.85
C PRO A 13 2.31 8.17 -5.04
N PRO A 14 3.60 8.20 -5.42
CA PRO A 14 4.67 7.71 -4.55
C PRO A 14 4.55 8.28 -3.13
N GLY A 15 4.83 7.44 -2.14
CA GLY A 15 4.60 7.69 -0.72
C GLY A 15 3.23 7.22 -0.21
N SER A 16 2.30 6.84 -1.09
CA SER A 16 1.04 6.18 -0.66
C SER A 16 1.35 4.88 0.06
N PHE A 17 0.54 4.52 1.06
CA PHE A 17 0.86 3.39 1.93
C PHE A 17 -0.35 2.59 2.38
N VAL A 18 -0.11 1.33 2.75
CA VAL A 18 -1.07 0.43 3.39
C VAL A 18 -0.50 -0.04 4.72
N GLU A 19 -1.33 -0.05 5.75
CA GLU A 19 -0.99 -0.60 7.06
C GLU A 19 -1.79 -1.87 7.30
N VAL A 20 -1.11 -2.92 7.78
CA VAL A 20 -1.69 -4.21 8.09
C VAL A 20 -1.67 -4.38 9.60
N TYR A 21 -2.85 -4.61 10.17
CA TYR A 21 -3.01 -4.80 11.60
C TYR A 21 -3.48 -6.21 11.91
N ARG A 22 -2.94 -6.81 12.97
CA ARG A 22 -3.56 -7.95 13.64
C ARG A 22 -4.63 -7.43 14.58
N ILE A 23 -5.84 -7.98 14.48
CA ILE A 23 -6.96 -7.68 15.36
C ILE A 23 -6.97 -8.73 16.48
N GLY A 24 -6.74 -8.26 17.71
CA GLY A 24 -6.76 -9.06 18.94
C GLY A 24 -8.15 -9.16 19.55
N ARG A 25 -8.22 -9.57 20.83
CA ARG A 25 -9.52 -9.59 21.54
C ARG A 25 -9.98 -8.16 21.83
N GLY A 26 -11.26 -7.86 21.58
CA GLY A 26 -11.83 -6.54 21.83
C GLY A 26 -11.38 -5.51 20.79
N THR A 27 -10.73 -4.43 21.24
CA THR A 27 -10.29 -3.30 20.39
C THR A 27 -8.77 -3.27 20.15
N GLU A 28 -8.05 -4.32 20.56
CA GLU A 28 -6.60 -4.38 20.40
C GLU A 28 -6.22 -4.52 18.91
N LYS A 29 -5.37 -3.62 18.43
CA LYS A 29 -4.79 -3.64 17.08
C LYS A 29 -3.28 -3.57 17.18
N THR A 30 -2.59 -4.57 16.65
CA THR A 30 -1.13 -4.58 16.57
C THR A 30 -0.72 -4.34 15.13
N LEU A 31 0.10 -3.31 14.88
CA LEU A 31 0.65 -3.07 13.55
C LEU A 31 1.62 -4.21 13.19
N LEU A 32 1.30 -4.97 12.15
CA LEU A 32 2.16 -6.04 11.62
C LEU A 32 3.10 -5.51 10.56
N ALA A 33 2.60 -4.70 9.63
CA ALA A 33 3.41 -4.14 8.56
C ALA A 33 2.84 -2.83 8.04
N ARG A 34 3.73 -1.98 7.57
CA ARG A 34 3.43 -0.79 6.78
C ARG A 34 4.15 -0.91 5.45
N CYS A 35 3.42 -0.89 4.35
CA CYS A 35 3.93 -0.99 2.99
C CYS A 35 3.73 0.33 2.26
N VAL A 36 4.82 0.93 1.77
CA VAL A 36 4.84 2.25 1.15
C VAL A 36 5.25 2.12 -0.32
N LEU A 37 4.46 2.70 -1.21
CA LEU A 37 4.78 2.83 -2.63
C LEU A 37 5.97 3.77 -2.80
N GLN A 38 7.01 3.30 -3.45
CA GLN A 38 8.23 4.03 -3.72
C GLN A 38 8.15 4.78 -5.06
N GLN A 39 9.06 5.71 -5.30
CA GLN A 39 9.14 6.47 -6.56
C GLN A 39 9.53 5.60 -7.76
N ASP A 40 10.24 4.50 -7.53
CA ASP A 40 10.64 3.55 -8.57
C ASP A 40 9.49 2.60 -8.99
N GLY A 41 8.30 2.76 -8.40
CA GLY A 41 7.13 1.94 -8.68
C GLY A 41 7.08 0.63 -7.89
N THR A 42 8.03 0.37 -6.98
CA THR A 42 7.99 -0.78 -6.08
C THR A 42 7.29 -0.44 -4.76
N ALA A 43 6.85 -1.46 -4.02
CA ALA A 43 6.35 -1.32 -2.67
C ALA A 43 7.42 -1.78 -1.68
N ARG A 44 7.69 -0.96 -0.65
CA ARG A 44 8.60 -1.31 0.43
C ARG A 44 7.84 -1.49 1.73
N CYS A 45 7.96 -2.67 2.32
CA CYS A 45 7.29 -3.00 3.58
C CYS A 45 8.26 -3.01 4.76
N VAL A 46 7.82 -2.48 5.90
CA VAL A 46 8.52 -2.50 7.19
C VAL A 46 7.57 -2.93 8.30
N GLY A 47 8.08 -3.65 9.30
CA GLY A 47 7.25 -4.17 10.40
C GLY A 47 7.79 -5.48 10.99
N ASP A 48 6.88 -6.36 11.42
CA ASP A 48 7.20 -7.68 11.97
C ASP A 48 8.01 -8.51 10.98
N ALA A 49 9.18 -8.99 11.41
CA ALA A 49 10.13 -9.66 10.52
C ALA A 49 9.59 -10.94 9.88
N ASN A 50 8.74 -11.69 10.59
CA ASN A 50 8.14 -12.91 10.05
C ASN A 50 7.08 -12.55 9.00
N PHE A 51 6.23 -11.57 9.29
CA PHE A 51 5.23 -11.09 8.36
C PHE A 51 5.86 -10.49 7.10
N ILE A 52 6.91 -9.67 7.24
CA ILE A 52 7.64 -9.11 6.10
C ILE A 52 8.27 -10.20 5.24
N ARG A 53 8.84 -11.26 5.84
CA ARG A 53 9.35 -12.42 5.08
C ARG A 53 8.25 -13.07 4.24
N GLU A 54 7.07 -13.29 4.79
CA GLU A 54 5.93 -13.82 4.03
C GLU A 54 5.58 -12.89 2.86
N LEU A 55 5.53 -11.58 3.08
CA LEU A 55 5.25 -10.59 2.03
C LEU A 55 6.28 -10.61 0.89
N THR A 56 7.55 -10.95 1.16
CA THR A 56 8.56 -11.09 0.10
C THR A 56 8.32 -12.29 -0.82
N THR A 57 7.56 -13.29 -0.37
CA THR A 57 7.16 -14.43 -1.23
C THR A 57 6.00 -14.09 -2.17
N GLY A 58 5.35 -12.94 -1.94
CA GLY A 58 4.24 -12.44 -2.72
C GLY A 58 2.87 -12.87 -2.21
N ILE A 59 1.84 -12.15 -2.64
CA ILE A 59 0.45 -12.38 -2.27
C ILE A 59 -0.26 -13.01 -3.44
N THR A 60 -0.84 -14.19 -3.23
CA THR A 60 -1.58 -14.88 -4.28
C THR A 60 -3.07 -14.65 -4.10
N LEU A 61 -3.70 -13.99 -5.07
CA LEU A 61 -5.15 -13.87 -5.16
C LEU A 61 -5.69 -14.94 -6.11
N VAL A 62 -6.75 -15.64 -5.70
CA VAL A 62 -7.31 -16.80 -6.42
C VAL A 62 -8.34 -16.39 -7.47
N TYR A 63 -8.97 -15.22 -7.33
CA TYR A 63 -10.03 -14.72 -8.20
C TYR A 63 -9.64 -13.36 -8.84
N PRO A 64 -9.98 -13.09 -10.12
CA PRO A 64 -10.66 -13.96 -11.09
C PRO A 64 -9.77 -15.03 -11.75
N THR A 65 -8.45 -14.89 -11.63
CA THR A 65 -7.46 -15.90 -12.04
C THR A 65 -6.32 -15.90 -11.02
N PRO A 66 -5.78 -17.07 -10.63
CA PRO A 66 -4.65 -17.15 -9.72
C PRO A 66 -3.47 -16.31 -10.21
N ARG A 67 -3.13 -15.26 -9.46
CA ARG A 67 -1.97 -14.42 -9.73
C ARG A 67 -1.28 -14.05 -8.43
N SER A 68 0.05 -14.16 -8.45
CA SER A 68 0.90 -13.69 -7.37
C SER A 68 1.35 -12.26 -7.64
N PHE A 69 1.29 -11.43 -6.60
CA PHE A 69 1.74 -10.05 -6.61
C PHE A 69 2.95 -9.95 -5.68
N LEU A 70 4.05 -9.43 -6.20
CA LEU A 70 5.30 -9.23 -5.47
C LEU A 70 5.43 -7.76 -5.07
N PRO A 71 6.25 -7.43 -4.06
CA PRO A 71 6.54 -6.03 -3.73
C PRO A 71 7.03 -5.21 -4.95
N ALA A 72 7.68 -5.85 -5.93
CA ALA A 72 8.08 -5.24 -7.19
C ALA A 72 6.89 -4.76 -8.08
N ASP A 73 5.69 -5.31 -7.89
CA ASP A 73 4.47 -4.89 -8.59
C ASP A 73 3.85 -3.61 -8.00
N GLY A 74 4.43 -3.07 -6.91
CA GLY A 74 4.11 -1.75 -6.38
C GLY A 74 2.66 -1.57 -5.98
N LEU A 75 1.94 -0.74 -6.74
CA LEU A 75 0.54 -0.42 -6.46
C LEU A 75 -0.35 -1.67 -6.51
N ALA A 76 -0.13 -2.57 -7.48
CA ALA A 76 -0.90 -3.80 -7.59
C ALA A 76 -0.68 -4.71 -6.36
N PHE A 77 0.52 -4.68 -5.78
CA PHE A 77 0.82 -5.37 -4.54
C PHE A 77 0.09 -4.75 -3.33
N LEU A 78 0.02 -3.42 -3.23
CA LEU A 78 -0.76 -2.75 -2.19
C LEU A 78 -2.26 -3.06 -2.30
N GLN A 79 -2.79 -3.13 -3.52
CA GLN A 79 -4.18 -3.55 -3.76
C GLN A 79 -4.40 -5.02 -3.40
N ALA A 80 -3.43 -5.88 -3.72
CA ALA A 80 -3.50 -7.29 -3.35
C ALA A 80 -3.43 -7.50 -1.84
N LEU A 81 -2.60 -6.74 -1.13
CA LEU A 81 -2.57 -6.68 0.34
C LEU A 81 -3.95 -6.37 0.91
N GLN A 82 -4.58 -5.31 0.40
CA GLN A 82 -5.91 -4.93 0.84
C GLN A 82 -6.92 -6.06 0.63
N SER A 83 -6.93 -6.69 -0.55
CA SER A 83 -7.86 -7.77 -0.86
C SER A 83 -7.59 -9.06 -0.07
N ALA A 84 -6.32 -9.38 0.20
CA ALA A 84 -5.94 -10.61 0.88
C ALA A 84 -6.16 -10.55 2.40
N TYR A 85 -6.02 -9.36 2.99
CA TYR A 85 -6.06 -9.16 4.44
C TYR A 85 -7.29 -8.34 4.88
N GLN A 86 -8.49 -8.75 4.48
CA GLN A 86 -9.78 -8.21 4.96
C GLN A 86 -10.52 -9.24 5.81
N SER A 87 -9.97 -9.60 6.97
CA SER A 87 -10.53 -10.62 7.86
C SER A 87 -10.73 -10.11 9.29
N ALA A 88 -11.46 -10.88 10.10
CA ALA A 88 -11.68 -10.56 11.51
C ALA A 88 -10.41 -10.58 12.38
N TYR A 89 -9.30 -11.16 11.89
CA TYR A 89 -8.05 -11.34 12.64
C TYR A 89 -6.88 -10.53 12.08
N ILE A 90 -6.92 -10.20 10.79
CA ILE A 90 -5.94 -9.35 10.12
C ILE A 90 -6.69 -8.42 9.18
N ASN A 91 -6.43 -7.12 9.32
CA ASN A 91 -7.03 -6.06 8.53
C ASN A 91 -5.97 -5.15 7.92
N ALA A 92 -5.89 -5.13 6.59
CA ALA A 92 -5.20 -4.12 5.82
C ALA A 92 -6.10 -2.89 5.62
N THR A 93 -5.54 -1.69 5.80
CA THR A 93 -6.25 -0.44 5.51
C THR A 93 -6.45 -0.25 4.00
N ASP A 94 -7.34 0.67 3.63
CA ASP A 94 -7.27 1.29 2.32
C ASP A 94 -5.91 1.92 2.07
N ILE A 95 -5.54 2.06 0.79
CA ILE A 95 -4.32 2.74 0.36
C ILE A 95 -4.45 4.23 0.74
N GLN A 96 -3.72 4.61 1.78
CA GLN A 96 -3.68 5.97 2.29
C GLN A 96 -2.79 6.85 1.40
N PRO A 97 -3.11 8.15 1.26
CA PRO A 97 -2.20 9.10 0.64
C PRO A 97 -0.90 9.21 1.46
N PRO A 98 0.19 9.74 0.89
CA PRO A 98 1.42 9.91 1.63
C PRO A 98 1.18 10.73 2.90
N SER A 99 1.73 10.29 4.03
CA SER A 99 1.63 11.04 5.28
C SER A 99 2.25 12.43 5.06
N ALA A 100 1.60 13.50 5.54
CA ALA A 100 2.04 14.89 5.34
C ALA A 100 3.48 15.22 5.84
N GLY A 101 4.14 14.29 6.53
CA GLY A 101 5.56 14.39 6.92
C GLY A 101 6.56 13.77 5.94
N GLU A 102 6.14 12.98 4.95
CA GLU A 102 7.02 12.29 3.99
C GLU A 102 7.05 13.00 2.61
N GLN A 103 6.12 13.92 2.37
CA GLN A 103 6.01 14.72 1.13
C GLN A 103 7.04 15.86 1.01
N ALA A 104 7.89 16.07 2.01
CA ALA A 104 8.87 17.17 1.99
C ALA A 104 10.12 16.91 1.13
N ALA A 105 10.33 15.69 0.61
CA ALA A 105 11.59 15.32 -0.04
C ALA A 105 11.57 15.37 -1.58
N SER A 106 10.56 15.94 -2.25
CA SER A 106 10.53 15.96 -3.73
C SER A 106 9.97 17.22 -4.39
N THR A 107 9.84 18.33 -3.66
CA THR A 107 9.84 19.65 -4.29
C THR A 107 11.28 20.14 -4.37
N GLY A 108 11.96 19.74 -5.44
CA GLY A 108 13.09 20.50 -5.96
C GLY A 108 12.60 21.89 -6.37
N THR A 109 12.62 22.85 -5.45
CA THR A 109 12.54 24.25 -5.81
C THR A 109 13.94 24.64 -6.28
N VAL A 110 14.11 24.67 -7.60
CA VAL A 110 15.23 25.32 -8.29
C VAL A 110 15.41 26.70 -7.67
N SER A 111 16.53 26.87 -6.97
CA SER A 111 17.07 28.18 -6.63
C SER A 111 17.42 28.87 -7.96
N SER A 112 16.57 29.79 -8.41
CA SER A 112 16.87 30.65 -9.55
C SER A 112 17.13 32.06 -9.03
N ASN A 113 18.40 32.42 -9.07
CA ASN A 113 18.93 33.77 -8.87
C ASN A 113 18.15 34.81 -9.67
N ARG A 114 17.79 35.92 -9.01
CA ARG A 114 18.04 37.28 -9.50
C ARG A 114 17.89 38.29 -8.37
#